data_AF-A0A0C9Y777-F1
#
_entry.id   AF-A0A0C9Y777-F1
#
_cell.length_a   1.000
_cell.length_b   1.000
_cell.length_c   1.000
_cell.angle_alpha   90.00
_cell.angle_beta   90.00
_cell.angle_gamma   90.00
#
_symmetry.space_group_name_H-M   'P 1'
#
loop_
_entity.id
_entity.type
_entity.pdbx_description
1 polymer ?
#
loop_
_entity_poly.entity_id
_entity_poly.type
_entity_poly.pdbx_seq_one_letter_code
_entity_poly.pdbx_strand_id
1 'polypeptide(L)' 'SWQAVIQTIIDPFIKYMTAMLGKPLPFLGSPLSLCTAHCQEQKVTNLLCLFFDCFMSISVSSCDCSTLP' A
#
# COMPACT_ATOMS: atom_id res chain seq x y z
N SER A 1 -0.20 23.54 14.03
CA SER A 1 0.56 22.33 13.66
C SER A 1 -0.22 21.61 12.58
N TRP A 2 0.40 21.29 11.43
CA TRP A 2 -0.26 20.60 10.31
C TRP A 2 -0.78 19.21 10.70
N GLN A 3 -0.12 18.58 11.67
CA GLN A 3 -0.47 17.25 12.18
C GLN A 3 -1.88 17.21 12.81
N ALA A 4 -2.28 18.28 13.50
CA ALA A 4 -3.62 18.41 14.08
C ALA A 4 -4.70 18.56 13.00
N VAL A 5 -4.39 19.31 11.92
CA VAL A 5 -5.31 19.51 10.79
C VAL A 5 -5.56 18.19 10.06
N ILE A 6 -4.49 17.40 9.87
CA ILE A 6 -4.60 16.07 9.27
C ILE A 6 -5.52 15.17 10.09
N GLN A 7 -5.37 15.11 11.42
CA GLN A 7 -6.26 14.31 12.27
C GLN A 7 -7.72 14.76 12.14
N THR A 8 -7.98 16.08 12.14
CA THR A 8 -9.36 16.61 12.03
C THR A 8 -10.04 16.33 10.69
N ILE A 9 -9.30 16.01 9.63
CA ILE A 9 -9.84 15.71 8.31
C ILE A 9 -9.88 14.20 8.06
N ILE A 10 -8.83 13.48 8.49
CA ILE A 10 -8.72 12.03 8.31
C ILE A 10 -9.75 11.28 9.15
N ASP A 11 -9.93 11.62 10.43
CA ASP A 11 -10.81 10.83 11.31
C ASP A 11 -12.29 10.86 10.87
N PRO A 12 -12.88 12.02 10.48
CA PRO A 12 -14.25 12.06 9.95
C PRO A 12 -14.37 11.35 8.60
N PHE A 13 -13.35 11.46 7.75
CA PHE A 13 -13.33 10.82 6.44
C PHE A 13 -13.30 9.29 6.59
N ILE A 14 -12.43 8.76 7.45
CA ILE A 14 -12.38 7.32 7.77
C ILE A 14 -13.73 6.87 8.30
N LYS A 15 -14.32 7.55 9.28
CA LYS A 15 -15.65 7.20 9.82
C LYS A 15 -16.74 7.14 8.75
N TYR A 16 -16.79 8.14 7.87
CA TYR A 16 -17.75 8.20 6.77
C TYR A 16 -17.54 7.04 5.79
N MET A 17 -16.30 6.75 5.44
CA MET A 17 -15.94 5.69 4.50
C MET A 17 -16.20 4.30 5.07
N THR A 18 -15.88 4.04 6.35
CA THR A 18 -16.19 2.78 7.03
C THR A 18 -17.71 2.55 7.09
N ALA A 19 -18.49 3.61 7.31
CA ALA A 19 -19.95 3.52 7.32
C ALA A 19 -20.55 3.27 5.92
N MET A 20 -19.92 3.79 4.86
CA MET A 20 -20.39 3.69 3.47
C MET A 20 -19.92 2.43 2.74
N LEU A 21 -18.68 1.99 2.96
CA LEU A 21 -18.02 0.92 2.19
C LEU A 21 -17.92 -0.42 2.93
N GLY A 22 -18.21 -0.46 4.24
CA GLY A 22 -18.22 -1.70 5.03
C GLY A 22 -16.86 -2.07 5.65
N LYS A 23 -16.64 -3.38 5.86
CA LYS A 23 -15.53 -3.94 6.66
C LYS A 23 -14.15 -3.63 6.06
N PRO A 24 -13.10 -3.51 6.89
CA PRO A 24 -11.73 -3.30 6.43
C PRO A 24 -11.33 -4.31 5.36
N LEU A 25 -10.60 -3.84 4.34
CA LEU A 25 -10.00 -4.72 3.35
C LEU A 25 -9.06 -5.72 4.06
N PRO A 26 -9.17 -7.03 3.77
CA PRO A 26 -8.29 -8.02 4.38
C PRO A 26 -6.82 -7.69 4.07
N PHE A 27 -5.97 -7.90 5.08
CA PHE A 27 -4.53 -7.69 5.00
C PHE A 27 -3.95 -8.32 3.72
N LEU A 28 -3.20 -7.52 2.96
CA LEU A 28 -2.48 -8.03 1.80
C LEU A 28 -1.27 -8.84 2.30
N GLY A 29 -1.48 -10.14 2.55
CA GLY A 29 -0.51 -11.02 3.17
C GLY A 29 0.74 -11.31 2.34
N SER A 30 0.69 -11.03 1.04
CA SER A 30 1.78 -11.29 0.10
C SER A 30 2.36 -9.98 -0.43
N PRO A 31 3.70 -9.85 -0.52
CA PRO A 31 4.35 -8.77 -1.26
C PRO A 31 3.79 -8.68 -2.67
N LEU A 32 3.57 -7.46 -3.16
CA LEU A 32 3.21 -7.26 -4.57
C LEU A 32 4.47 -7.45 -5.40
N SER A 33 4.48 -8.46 -6.27
CA SER A 33 5.54 -8.68 -7.25
C SER A 33 4.95 -8.79 -8.65
N LEU A 34 5.57 -8.10 -9.60
CA LEU A 34 5.32 -8.29 -11.03
C LEU A 34 6.48 -9.02 -11.73
N CYS A 35 7.43 -9.53 -10.95
CA CYS A 35 8.60 -10.21 -11.46
C CYS A 35 8.26 -11.60 -11.97
N THR A 36 8.84 -11.98 -13.11
CA THR A 36 8.85 -13.38 -13.53
C THR A 36 9.77 -14.20 -12.62
N ALA A 37 9.53 -15.50 -12.48
CA ALA A 37 10.30 -16.39 -11.59
C ALA A 37 11.82 -16.44 -11.90
N HIS A 38 12.24 -15.89 -13.03
CA HIS A 38 13.62 -15.92 -13.52
C HIS A 38 14.41 -14.62 -13.30
N CYS A 39 13.84 -13.60 -12.67
CA CYS A 39 14.59 -12.40 -12.28
C CYS A 39 15.37 -12.63 -10.97
N GLN A 40 16.69 -12.73 -11.08
CA GLN A 40 17.59 -12.86 -9.92
C GLN A 40 17.70 -11.57 -9.10
N GLU A 41 17.71 -10.41 -9.76
CA GLU A 41 17.81 -9.12 -9.08
C GLU A 41 16.42 -8.59 -8.74
N GLN A 42 16.13 -8.53 -7.44
CA GLN A 42 14.90 -7.95 -6.92
C GLN A 42 15.24 -6.81 -5.96
N LYS A 43 14.69 -5.64 -6.24
CA LYS A 43 14.73 -4.50 -5.33
C LYS A 43 13.41 -4.45 -4.57
N VAL A 44 13.49 -4.65 -3.25
CA VAL A 44 12.34 -4.52 -2.36
C VAL A 44 12.22 -3.07 -1.91
N THR A 45 11.04 -2.50 -2.09
CA THR A 45 10.70 -1.15 -1.64
C THR A 45 9.44 -1.22 -0.79
N ASN A 46 9.45 -0.54 0.36
CA ASN A 46 8.26 -0.42 1.21
C ASN A 46 7.50 0.84 0.83
N LEU A 47 6.23 0.68 0.46
CA LEU A 47 5.32 1.79 0.19
C LEU A 47 4.40 1.96 1.38
N LEU A 48 4.33 3.19 1.92
CA LEU A 48 3.30 3.55 2.88
C LEU A 48 2.03 3.91 2.10
N CYS A 49 1.04 3.04 2.14
CA CYS A 49 -0.22 3.21 1.44
C CYS A 49 -1.29 3.71 2.42
N LEU A 50 -2.04 4.73 1.99
CA LEU A 50 -3.28 5.12 2.65
C LEU A 50 -4.41 4.27 2.07
N PHE A 51 -4.90 3.33 2.87
CA PHE A 51 -6.15 2.62 2.62
C PHE A 51 -7.32 3.43 3.20
N PHE A 52 -8.54 2.98 2.93
CA PHE A 52 -9.75 3.71 3.32
C PHE A 52 -9.84 4.03 4.81
N ASP A 53 -9.31 3.16 5.68
CA ASP A 53 -9.43 3.25 7.14
C ASP A 53 -8.09 3.14 7.89
N CYS A 54 -6.99 2.95 7.18
CA CYS A 54 -5.69 2.75 7.80
C CYS A 54 -4.53 3.12 6.88
N PHE A 55 -3.39 3.44 7.50
CA PHE A 55 -2.11 3.44 6.79
C PHE A 55 -1.49 2.06 6.92
N MET A 56 -1.00 1.49 5.82
CA MET A 56 -0.34 0.20 5.82
C MET A 56 0.91 0.23 4.96
N SER A 57 2.00 -0.35 5.49
CA SER A 57 3.24 -0.53 4.74
C SER A 57 3.13 -1.81 3.90
N ILE A 58 3.30 -1.69 2.60
CA ILE A 58 3.31 -2.83 1.67
C ILE A 58 4.70 -2.97 1.10
N SER A 59 5.25 -4.18 1.15
CA SER A 59 6.49 -4.50 0.44
C SER A 59 6.17 -4.80 -1.02
N VAL A 60 6.82 -4.05 -1.92
CA VAL A 60 6.76 -4.26 -3.36
C VAL A 60 8.13 -4.70 -3.83
N SER A 61 8.20 -5.79 -4.58
CA SER A 61 9.43 -6.19 -5.27
C SER A 61 9.36 -5.75 -6.73
N SER A 62 10.35 -4.96 -7.14
CA SER A 62 10.60 -4.59 -8.54
C SER A 62 11.83 -5.34 -9.04
N CYS A 63 11.79 -5.82 -10.27
CA CYS A 63 12.93 -6.46 -10.90
C CYS A 63 13.42 -5.63 -12.08
N ASP A 64 14.73 -5.47 -12.19
CA ASP A 64 15.36 -5.00 -13.42
C ASP A 64 15.32 -6.14 -14.43
N CYS A 65 14.27 -6.17 -15.24
CA CYS A 65 14.20 -7.06 -16.38
C CYS A 65 15.10 -6.46 -17.46
N SER A 66 16.24 -7.09 -17.73
CA SER A 66 16.95 -6.85 -18.98
C SER A 66 16.04 -7.30 -20.13
N THR A 67 15.77 -6.42 -21.08
CA THR A 67 15.15 -6.82 -22.35
C THR A 67 16.10 -7.79 -23.06
N LEU A 68 15.54 -8.88 -23.59
CA LEU A 68 16.27 -9.85 -24.42
C LEU A 68 17.01 -9.13 -25.57
N PRO A 69 18.17 -9.65 -26.02
CA PRO A 69 18.99 -9.04 -27.07
C PRO A 69 18.30 -8.97 -28.44
#